data_AF-A0A660WQN7-F1
#
_entry.id   AF-A0A660WQN7-F1
#
_cell.length_a   1.000
_cell.length_b   1.000
_cell.length_c   1.000
_cell.angle_alpha   90.00
_cell.angle_beta   90.00
_cell.angle_gamma   90.00
#
_symmetry.space_group_name_H-M   'P 1'
#
loop_
_entity.id
_entity.type
_entity.pdbx_description
1 polymer ?
#
loop_
_entity_poly.entity_id
_entity_poly.type
_entity_poly.pdbx_seq_one_letter_code
_entity_poly.pdbx_strand_id
1 'polypeptide(L)' 'MIKRNIFVKIKNDPVLLKIVKFFHENPSCIDSAENISKWIGEELKTVRKKLDYLVKKKVINKDKTYLAEAYSYTQDKELM' A
#
# COMPACT_ATOMS: atom_id res chain seq x y z
N MET A 1 12.82 -7.10 -15.32
CA MET A 1 11.66 -6.89 -16.22
C MET A 1 10.30 -6.72 -15.51
N ILE A 2 10.12 -7.19 -14.26
CA ILE A 2 8.84 -7.13 -13.51
C ILE A 2 8.48 -5.69 -13.04
N LYS A 3 9.47 -4.84 -12.77
CA LYS A 3 9.30 -3.51 -12.12
C LYS A 3 8.61 -2.44 -13.00
N ARG A 4 8.68 -2.49 -14.34
CA ARG A 4 8.10 -1.42 -15.18
C ARG A 4 6.56 -1.45 -15.25
N ASN A 5 5.97 -2.64 -15.14
CA ASN A 5 4.52 -2.84 -15.24
C ASN A 5 3.77 -2.39 -13.96
N ILE A 6 4.40 -2.51 -12.79
CA ILE A 6 3.80 -2.10 -11.52
C ILE A 6 3.64 -0.57 -11.42
N PHE A 7 4.65 0.21 -11.85
CA PHE A 7 4.56 1.68 -11.84
C PHE A 7 3.48 2.20 -12.78
N VAL A 8 3.36 1.62 -13.97
CA VAL A 8 2.27 1.96 -14.91
C VAL A 8 0.91 1.63 -14.29
N LYS A 9 0.78 0.48 -13.62
CA LYS A 9 -0.47 0.10 -12.96
C LYS A 9 -0.82 1.05 -11.80
N ILE A 10 0.14 1.42 -10.96
CA ILE A 10 -0.05 2.37 -9.86
C ILE A 10 -0.49 3.73 -10.42
N LYS A 11 0.20 4.23 -11.46
CA LYS A 11 -0.12 5.51 -12.08
C LYS A 11 -1.53 5.57 -12.66
N ASN A 12 -2.00 4.47 -13.23
CA ASN A 12 -3.31 4.39 -13.91
C ASN A 12 -4.47 3.93 -13.00
N ASP A 13 -4.22 3.71 -11.71
CA ASP A 13 -5.21 3.22 -10.75
C ASP A 13 -5.29 4.21 -9.57
N PRO A 14 -6.32 5.07 -9.51
CA PRO A 14 -6.38 6.17 -8.54
C PRO A 14 -6.23 5.73 -7.09
N VAL A 15 -6.77 4.56 -6.73
CA VAL A 15 -6.69 4.04 -5.35
C VAL A 15 -5.28 3.54 -5.04
N LEU A 16 -4.62 2.84 -5.98
CA LEU A 16 -3.20 2.47 -5.79
C LEU A 16 -2.31 3.69 -5.66
N LEU A 17 -2.53 4.71 -6.49
CA LEU A 17 -1.76 5.95 -6.42
C LEU A 17 -1.95 6.65 -5.06
N LYS A 18 -3.19 6.74 -4.57
CA LYS A 18 -3.48 7.31 -3.24
C LYS A 18 -2.78 6.56 -2.11
N ILE A 19 -2.82 5.22 -2.13
CA ILE A 19 -2.15 4.38 -1.12
C ILE A 19 -0.64 4.59 -1.15
N VAL A 20 -0.02 4.62 -2.33
CA VAL A 20 1.43 4.84 -2.46
C VAL A 20 1.80 6.24 -1.99
N LYS A 21 1.00 7.27 -2.32
CA LYS A 21 1.20 8.63 -1.80
C LYS A 21 1.12 8.70 -0.28
N PHE A 22 0.12 8.06 0.32
CA PHE A 22 -0.02 7.97 1.78
C PHE A 22 1.28 7.47 2.43
N PHE A 23 1.84 6.36 1.94
CA PHE A 23 3.09 5.82 2.48
C PHE A 23 4.32 6.66 2.13
N HIS A 24 4.34 7.32 0.97
CA HIS A 24 5.44 8.23 0.63
C HIS A 24 5.45 9.46 1.55
N GLU A 25 4.29 10.01 1.88
CA GLU A 25 4.13 11.14 2.80
C GLU A 25 4.37 10.72 4.26
N ASN A 26 4.17 9.44 4.58
CA ASN A 26 4.33 8.87 5.92
C ASN A 26 5.24 7.62 5.90
N PRO A 27 6.54 7.74 5.60
CA PRO A 27 7.42 6.61 5.28
C PRO A 27 7.68 5.64 6.46
N SER A 28 7.51 6.12 7.70
CA SER A 28 7.64 5.29 8.91
C SER A 28 6.29 4.77 9.43
N CYS A 29 5.21 4.99 8.68
CA CYS A 29 3.87 4.61 9.11
C CYS A 29 3.68 3.10 9.06
N ILE A 30 3.05 2.57 10.11
CA ILE A 30 2.51 1.23 10.20
C ILE A 30 1.04 1.40 10.54
N ASP A 31 0.13 1.04 9.64
CA ASP A 31 -1.29 1.32 9.86
C ASP A 31 -2.23 0.24 9.30
N SER A 32 -3.46 0.25 9.79
CA SER A 32 -4.54 -0.65 9.40
C SER A 32 -5.19 -0.23 8.08
N ALA A 33 -5.83 -1.18 7.39
CA ALA A 33 -6.60 -0.85 6.20
C ALA A 33 -7.75 0.13 6.49
N GLU A 34 -8.36 0.04 7.67
CA GLU A 34 -9.42 0.92 8.15
C GLU A 34 -8.96 2.36 8.22
N ASN A 35 -7.85 2.64 8.88
CA ASN A 35 -7.33 3.99 9.01
C ASN A 35 -6.86 4.55 7.66
N ILE A 36 -6.14 3.74 6.87
CA ILE A 36 -5.73 4.13 5.51
C ILE A 36 -6.95 4.49 4.68
N SER A 37 -8.03 3.69 4.73
CA SER A 37 -9.25 3.94 3.96
C SER A 37 -9.91 5.27 4.32
N LYS A 38 -9.98 5.60 5.61
CA LYS A 38 -10.47 6.89 6.10
C LYS A 38 -9.60 8.04 5.62
N TRP A 39 -8.28 7.87 5.69
CA TRP A 39 -7.34 8.93 5.31
C TRP A 39 -7.38 9.23 3.81
N ILE A 40 -7.40 8.20 2.95
CA ILE A 40 -7.41 8.40 1.49
C ILE A 40 -8.82 8.66 0.91
N GLY A 41 -9.86 8.55 1.75
CA GLY A 41 -11.27 8.75 1.38
C GLY A 41 -11.79 7.71 0.39
N GLU A 42 -11.47 6.43 0.59
CA GLU A 42 -11.86 5.33 -0.29
C GLU A 42 -12.54 4.19 0.49
N GLU A 43 -13.30 3.34 -0.21
CA GLU A 43 -14.04 2.25 0.40
C GLU A 43 -13.10 1.12 0.90
N LEU A 44 -13.30 0.67 2.14
CA LEU A 44 -12.40 -0.25 2.84
C LEU A 44 -12.12 -1.55 2.07
N LYS A 45 -13.14 -2.20 1.49
CA LYS A 45 -12.95 -3.45 0.73
C LYS A 45 -12.09 -3.21 -0.51
N THR A 46 -12.25 -2.07 -1.17
CA THR A 46 -11.43 -1.64 -2.30
C THR A 46 -9.99 -1.40 -1.85
N VAL A 47 -9.79 -0.66 -0.75
CA VAL A 47 -8.47 -0.39 -0.17
C VAL A 47 -7.75 -1.69 0.20
N ARG A 48 -8.41 -2.61 0.91
CA ARG A 48 -7.84 -3.93 1.27
C ARG A 48 -7.35 -4.69 0.04
N LYS A 49 -8.17 -4.78 -1.02
CA LYS A 49 -7.77 -5.45 -2.27
C LYS A 49 -6.53 -4.81 -2.91
N LYS A 50 -6.41 -3.48 -2.86
CA LYS A 50 -5.25 -2.76 -3.40
C LYS A 50 -4.01 -2.93 -2.53
N LEU A 51 -4.16 -2.89 -1.21
CA LEU A 51 -3.07 -3.17 -0.27
C LEU A 51 -2.53 -4.60 -0.48
N ASP A 52 -3.40 -5.61 -0.54
CA ASP A 52 -2.98 -7.00 -0.78
C ASP A 52 -2.28 -7.16 -2.15
N TYR A 53 -2.72 -6.43 -3.17
CA TYR A 53 -2.03 -6.37 -4.45
C TYR A 53 -0.61 -5.80 -4.32
N LEU A 54 -0.43 -4.69 -3.59
CA LEU A 54 0.89 -4.07 -3.37
C LEU A 54 1.81 -4.96 -2.53
N VAL A 55 1.26 -5.68 -1.54
CA VAL A 55 1.99 -6.70 -0.76
C VAL A 55 2.49 -7.83 -1.66
N LYS A 56 1.61 -8.38 -2.51
CA LYS A 56 1.99 -9.42 -3.49
C LYS A 56 3.07 -8.94 -4.45
N LYS A 57 3.15 -7.63 -4.69
CA LYS A 57 4.15 -6.98 -5.55
C LYS A 57 5.38 -6.49 -4.78
N LYS A 58 5.45 -6.75 -3.47
CA LYS A 58 6.54 -6.36 -2.57
C LYS A 58 6.78 -4.84 -2.51
N VAL A 59 5.75 -4.04 -2.79
CA VAL A 59 5.83 -2.56 -2.70
C VAL A 59 5.61 -2.10 -1.26
N ILE A 60 4.78 -2.83 -0.51
CA ILE A 60 4.51 -2.60 0.91
C ILE A 60 4.61 -3.94 1.64
N ASN A 61 4.83 -3.89 2.94
CA ASN A 61 4.79 -5.05 3.82
C ASN A 61 3.41 -5.18 4.46
N LYS A 62 3.08 -6.42 4.86
CA LYS A 62 1.90 -6.74 5.67
C LYS A 62 2.37 -7.51 6.89
N ASP A 63 2.18 -6.92 8.06
CA ASP A 63 2.40 -7.58 9.32
C ASP A 63 1.06 -8.06 9.87
N LYS A 64 1.00 -9.33 10.23
CA LYS A 64 -0.20 -9.94 10.80
C LYS A 64 0.12 -10.47 12.18
N THR A 65 -0.58 -9.94 13.17
CA THR A 65 -0.66 -10.51 14.51
C THR A 65 -1.98 -11.26 14.68
N TYR A 66 -2.17 -11.95 15.81
CA TYR A 66 -3.45 -12.57 16.15
C TYR A 66 -4.61 -11.56 16.23
N LEU A 67 -4.31 -10.29 16.57
CA LEU A 67 -5.32 -9.27 16.87
C LEU A 67 -5.50 -8.23 15.76
N ALA A 68 -4.51 -8.04 14.88
CA ALA A 68 -4.53 -6.98 13.89
C ALA A 68 -3.69 -7.30 12.64
N GLU A 69 -4.12 -6.73 11.51
CA GLU A 69 -3.34 -6.63 10.27
C GLU A 69 -2.92 -5.18 10.06
N ALA A 70 -1.62 -4.95 9.83
CA ALA A 70 -1.07 -3.63 9.58
C ALA A 70 -0.16 -3.65 8.35
N TYR A 71 0.01 -2.48 7.72
CA TYR A 71 0.73 -2.28 6.48
C TYR A 71 1.77 -1.18 6.65
N SER A 72 2.94 -1.37 6.05
CA SER A 72 4.06 -0.44 6.12
C SER A 72 4.79 -0.33 4.77
N TYR A 73 5.42 0.80 4.49
CA TYR A 73 6.18 0.95 3.25
C TYR A 73 7.42 0.05 3.26
N THR A 74 7.81 -0.48 2.10
CA THR A 74 9.03 -1.27 2.01
C THR A 74 10.26 -0.37 2.26
N GLN A 75 11.22 -0.87 3.03
CA GLN A 75 12.52 -0.23 3.22
C GLN A 75 13.54 -0.65 2.15
N ASP A 76 13.13 -1.44 1.17
CA ASP A 76 13.96 -1.85 0.05
C ASP A 76 14.34 -0.62 -0.80
N LYS A 77 15.61 -0.22 -0.71
CA LYS A 77 16.18 0.95 -1.41
C LYS A 77 16.14 0.82 -2.93
N GLU A 78 15.91 -0.36 -3.49
CA GLU A 78 15.72 -0.50 -4.94
C GLU A 78 14.28 -0.22 -5.41
N LEU A 79 13.37 0.03 -4.47
CA LEU A 79 11.97 0.43 -4.71
C LEU A 79 11.70 1.89 -4.32
N MET A 80 12.63 2.54 -3.60
CA MET A 80 12.70 4.00 -3.41
C MET A 80 13.46 4.65 -4.57
#